data_AF-A0A959T2V3-F1
#
_entry.id   AF-A0A959T2V3-F1
#
_cell.length_a   1.000
_cell.length_b   1.000
_cell.length_c   1.000
_cell.angle_alpha   90.00
_cell.angle_beta   90.00
_cell.angle_gamma   90.00
#
_symmetry.space_group_name_H-M   'P 1'
#
loop_
_entity.id
_entity.type
_entity.pdbx_description
1 polymer ?
#
loop_
_entity_poly.entity_id
_entity_poly.type
_entity_poly.pdbx_seq_one_letter_code
_entity_poly.pdbx_strand_id
1 'polypeptide(L)' 'MTLIRSISGIRGTLGGAPGQGLTPPDVVLYTAAFGTFLLRQADPGAARRVVLGRDARPSGPLVRDLVRGTLVGMGFEV' A
#
# COMPACT_ATOMS: atom_id res chain seq x y z
N MET A 1 -9.65 -10.91 -13.46
CA MET A 1 -10.02 -11.40 -12.10
C MET A 1 -10.08 -10.21 -11.18
N THR A 2 -11.09 -10.17 -10.32
CA THR A 2 -11.53 -8.99 -9.56
C THR A 2 -10.57 -8.59 -8.43
N LEU A 3 -10.39 -7.29 -8.24
CA LEU A 3 -9.79 -6.69 -7.04
C LEU A 3 -10.74 -6.88 -5.84
N ILE A 4 -10.28 -7.60 -4.83
CA ILE A 4 -11.04 -7.93 -3.62
C ILE A 4 -10.56 -7.05 -2.48
N ARG A 5 -11.49 -6.29 -1.89
CA ARG A 5 -11.31 -5.56 -0.63
C ARG A 5 -12.05 -6.34 0.45
N SER A 6 -11.36 -6.79 1.49
CA SER A 6 -11.91 -7.70 2.48
C SER A 6 -11.43 -7.33 3.88
N ILE A 7 -11.98 -8.01 4.90
CA ILE A 7 -11.57 -7.91 6.31
C ILE A 7 -10.09 -8.25 6.51
N SER A 8 -9.51 -9.05 5.62
CA SER A 8 -8.09 -9.44 5.63
C SER A 8 -7.39 -8.93 4.37
N GLY A 9 -7.37 -7.60 4.25
CA GLY A 9 -6.58 -6.89 3.25
C GLY A 9 -7.16 -6.84 1.84
N ILE A 10 -6.35 -6.25 0.95
CA ILE A 10 -6.67 -5.98 -0.44
C ILE A 10 -5.87 -6.96 -1.31
N ARG A 11 -6.57 -7.70 -2.19
CA ARG A 11 -6.00 -8.79 -2.97
C ARG A 11 -6.49 -8.71 -4.41
N GLY A 12 -5.66 -9.11 -5.36
CA GLY A 12 -6.05 -9.15 -6.77
C GLY A 12 -4.93 -9.71 -7.63
N THR A 13 -5.27 -10.04 -8.87
CA THR A 13 -4.26 -10.36 -9.89
C THR A 13 -3.58 -9.08 -10.33
N LEU A 14 -2.26 -9.10 -10.49
CA LEU A 14 -1.55 -7.92 -11.00
C LEU A 14 -1.97 -7.58 -12.43
N GLY A 15 -2.13 -6.28 -12.69
CA GLY A 15 -2.50 -5.75 -14.00
C GLY A 15 -4.03 -5.69 -14.22
N GLY A 16 -4.43 -5.61 -15.49
CA GLY A 16 -5.82 -5.33 -15.86
C GLY A 16 -6.18 -3.84 -15.75
N ALA A 17 -7.47 -3.52 -15.81
CA ALA A 17 -7.95 -2.16 -15.62
C ALA A 17 -7.92 -1.76 -14.12
N PRO A 18 -7.62 -0.49 -13.79
CA PRO A 18 -7.70 0.02 -12.42
C PRO A 18 -9.05 -0.29 -11.78
N GLY A 19 -9.04 -0.68 -10.50
CA GLY A 19 -10.22 -1.09 -9.76
C GLY A 19 -10.79 -2.47 -10.12
N GLN A 20 -10.34 -3.10 -11.21
CA GLN A 20 -10.71 -4.47 -11.57
C GLN A 20 -9.61 -5.48 -11.25
N GLY A 21 -8.33 -5.09 -11.30
CA GLY A 21 -7.20 -5.88 -10.82
C GLY A 21 -6.38 -5.13 -9.79
N LEU A 22 -5.26 -5.70 -9.34
CA LEU A 22 -4.30 -5.01 -8.49
C LEU A 22 -3.28 -4.30 -9.39
N THR A 23 -3.59 -3.10 -9.84
CA THR A 23 -2.70 -2.32 -10.71
C THR A 23 -1.70 -1.49 -9.90
N PRO A 24 -0.59 -1.01 -10.50
CA PRO A 24 0.32 -0.11 -9.79
C PRO A 24 -0.36 1.15 -9.23
N PRO A 25 -1.26 1.86 -9.98
CA PRO A 25 -2.06 2.94 -9.41
C PRO A 25 -2.94 2.52 -8.22
N ASP A 26 -3.52 1.32 -8.25
CA ASP A 26 -4.32 0.83 -7.12
C ASP A 26 -3.45 0.63 -5.86
N VAL A 27 -2.24 0.07 -6.01
CA VAL A 27 -1.28 -0.09 -4.90
C VAL A 27 -0.93 1.26 -4.30
N VAL A 28 -0.62 2.26 -5.13
CA VAL A 28 -0.31 3.62 -4.69
C VAL A 28 -1.52 4.24 -3.98
N LEU A 29 -2.71 4.15 -4.57
CA LEU A 29 -3.95 4.71 -4.02
C LEU A 29 -4.25 4.16 -2.62
N TYR A 30 -4.23 2.84 -2.45
CA TYR A 30 -4.54 2.23 -1.15
C TYR A 30 -3.44 2.47 -0.13
N THR A 31 -2.18 2.51 -0.56
CA THR A 31 -1.07 2.86 0.33
C THR A 31 -1.20 4.31 0.81
N ALA A 32 -1.53 5.24 -0.07
CA ALA A 32 -1.73 6.64 0.28
C ALA A 32 -2.95 6.82 1.19
N ALA A 33 -4.03 6.08 0.94
CA ALA A 33 -5.20 6.07 1.81
C ALA A 33 -4.85 5.55 3.21
N PHE A 34 -4.06 4.47 3.30
CA PHE A 34 -3.57 3.93 4.57
C PHE A 34 -2.66 4.92 5.31
N GLY A 35 -1.68 5.52 4.63
CA GLY A 35 -0.82 6.55 5.22
C GLY A 35 -1.63 7.75 5.73
N THR A 36 -2.63 8.20 4.96
CA THR A 36 -3.51 9.31 5.38
C THR A 36 -4.33 8.93 6.61
N PHE A 37 -4.83 7.70 6.67
CA PHE A 37 -5.54 7.18 7.82
C PHE A 37 -4.66 7.18 9.08
N LEU A 38 -3.41 6.69 8.98
CA LEU A 38 -2.46 6.72 10.10
C LEU A 38 -2.18 8.15 10.57
N LEU A 39 -1.96 9.10 9.66
CA LEU A 39 -1.71 10.50 10.01
C LEU A 39 -2.88 11.16 10.75
N ARG A 40 -4.12 10.76 10.45
CA ARG A 40 -5.32 11.28 11.12
C ARG A 40 -5.52 10.71 12.52
N GLN A 41 -5.01 9.51 12.78
CA GLN A 41 -5.12 8.86 14.09
C GLN A 41 -3.92 9.13 15.00
N ALA A 42 -2.81 9.63 14.46
CA ALA A 42 -1.61 9.89 15.20
C ALA A 42 -1.74 11.11 16.11
N ASP A 43 -1.25 11.00 17.35
CA ASP A 43 -1.10 12.14 18.25
C ASP A 43 -0.07 13.14 17.71
N PRO A 44 -0.18 14.43 18.07
CA PRO A 44 0.83 15.43 17.74
C PRO A 44 2.24 14.97 18.18
N GLY A 45 3.17 14.89 17.23
CA GLY A 45 4.55 14.50 17.48
C GLY A 45 4.83 12.99 17.46
N ALA A 46 3.83 12.15 17.19
CA ALA A 46 4.05 10.71 17.05
C ALA A 46 5.02 10.37 15.91
N ALA A 47 5.85 9.35 16.13
CA ALA A 47 6.81 8.88 15.14
C ALA A 47 6.10 8.28 13.92
N ARG A 48 6.51 8.70 12.72
CA ARG A 48 5.93 8.24 11.44
C ARG A 48 6.67 7.02 10.90
N ARG A 49 6.81 5.96 11.72
CA ARG A 49 7.55 4.76 11.34
C ARG A 49 6.59 3.62 10.95
N VAL A 50 6.80 3.02 9.79
CA VAL A 50 6.01 1.89 9.29
C VAL A 50 6.92 0.75 8.89
N VAL A 51 6.73 -0.44 9.47
CA VAL A 51 7.47 -1.64 9.07
C VAL A 51 6.82 -2.26 7.84
N LEU A 52 7.61 -2.49 6.79
CA LEU A 52 7.16 -3.10 5.54
C LEU A 52 7.75 -4.50 5.36
N GLY A 53 6.87 -5.49 5.13
CA GLY A 53 7.25 -6.86 4.78
C GLY A 53 6.63 -7.31 3.46
N ARG A 54 7.16 -8.38 2.87
CA ARG A 54 6.58 -9.05 1.69
C ARG A 54 6.80 -10.56 1.76
N ASP A 55 5.99 -11.31 1.00
CA ASP A 55 6.23 -12.74 0.75
C ASP A 55 7.23 -12.97 -0.41
N ALA A 56 7.44 -14.23 -0.78
CA ALA A 56 8.38 -14.65 -1.81
C ALA A 56 7.83 -14.56 -3.26
N ARG A 57 6.65 -13.98 -3.49
CA ARG A 57 6.08 -13.91 -4.86
C ARG A 57 7.01 -13.13 -5.79
N PRO A 58 7.14 -13.53 -7.08
CA PRO A 58 7.98 -12.81 -8.05
C PRO A 58 7.58 -11.35 -8.23
N SER A 59 6.30 -11.03 -8.05
CA SER A 59 5.77 -9.67 -8.07
C SER A 59 6.05 -8.85 -6.82
N GLY A 60 6.51 -9.49 -5.75
CA GLY A 60 6.70 -8.88 -4.44
C GLY A 60 7.62 -7.66 -4.44
N PRO A 61 8.79 -7.67 -5.11
CA PRO A 61 9.68 -6.51 -5.20
C PRO A 61 9.00 -5.26 -5.78
N LEU A 62 8.24 -5.42 -6.88
CA LEU A 62 7.51 -4.30 -7.51
C LEU A 62 6.48 -3.71 -6.55
N VAL A 63 5.65 -4.56 -5.93
CA VAL A 63 4.61 -4.10 -5.01
C VAL A 63 5.22 -3.43 -3.78
N ARG A 64 6.28 -4.02 -3.21
CA ARG A 64 7.04 -3.44 -2.10
C ARG A 64 7.54 -2.04 -2.44
N ASP A 65 8.12 -1.84 -3.63
CA ASP A 65 8.71 -0.56 -4.01
C ASP A 65 7.66 0.53 -4.21
N LEU A 66 6.48 0.18 -4.76
CA LEU A 66 5.34 1.08 -4.85
C LEU A 66 4.81 1.48 -3.47
N VAL A 67 4.68 0.52 -2.55
CA VAL A 67 4.23 0.79 -1.18
C VAL A 67 5.24 1.68 -0.45
N ARG A 68 6.53 1.29 -0.48
CA ARG A 68 7.61 2.03 0.17
C ARG A 68 7.73 3.45 -0.37
N GLY A 69 7.78 3.60 -1.69
CA GLY A 69 7.90 4.90 -2.35
C GLY A 69 6.74 5.83 -2.01
N THR A 70 5.51 5.29 -1.96
CA THR A 70 4.32 6.07 -1.58
C THR A 70 4.42 6.56 -0.13
N LEU A 71 4.73 5.68 0.82
CA LEU A 71 4.84 6.03 2.23
C LEU A 71 5.99 7.02 2.50
N VAL A 72 7.17 6.80 1.89
CA VAL A 72 8.29 7.74 1.98
C VAL A 72 7.92 9.10 1.40
N GLY A 73 7.21 9.14 0.26
CA GLY A 73 6.69 10.38 -0.32
C GLY A 73 5.69 11.12 0.57
N MET A 74 5.03 10.41 1.49
CA MET A 74 4.15 10.98 2.51
C MET A 74 4.88 11.36 3.82
N GLY A 75 6.20 11.17 3.88
CA GLY A 75 7.02 11.50 5.05
C GLY A 75 7.04 10.44 6.16
N PHE A 76 6.77 9.18 5.82
CA PHE A 76 7.00 8.05 6.71
C PHE A 76 8.43 7.51 6.59
N GLU A 77 8.98 7.06 7.70
CA GLU A 77 10.18 6.22 7.77
C GLU A 77 9.76 4.75 7.57
N VAL A 78 10.31 4.09 6.54
CA VAL A 78 9.93 2.73 6.10
C VAL A 78 11.14 1.85 5.85
#